data_AF-A0A925PL16-F1
#
_entry.id   AF-A0A925PL16-F1
#
_cell.length_a   1.000
_cell.length_b   1.000
_cell.length_c   1.000
_cell.angle_alpha   90.00
_cell.angle_beta   90.00
_cell.angle_gamma   90.00
#
_symmetry.space_group_name_H-M   'P 1'
#
loop_
_entity.id
_entity.type
_entity.pdbx_description
1 polymer ?
#
loop_
_entity_poly.entity_id
_entity_poly.type
_entity_poly.pdbx_seq_one_letter_code
_entity_poly.pdbx_strand_id
1 'polypeptide(L)'
;MAIAQYLDDLLAQGIYCFSGVEASRALGSNPIATRAALRRARHKGEVAMPFRGFYVIVTPEHRKLGCLPANQFIPALMAHLDEPHYAGLLTAAEHHGAVHHRPQSFQVIAPRTRTGITCGGVRVDFIGRKNLADMPTQDFKTPRGYLKVSTSEVTAFDLAGYPHHAGGLDNAATVLSDLAENIDASKLVSIANLSPIAWSQRLGYLLELIGESELAEGLAEYITVKGAVPVPLSPSLPFKGLRQAPRWRLLPNEKVEPEI
;
A
#
# COMPACT_ATOMS: atom_id res chain seq x y z
N MET A 1 -2.99 36.80 12.81
CA MET A 1 -4.03 35.92 12.21
C MET A 1 -4.47 34.89 13.24
N ALA A 2 -5.76 34.58 13.35
CA ALA A 2 -6.25 33.52 14.24
C ALA A 2 -6.14 32.14 13.56
N ILE A 3 -6.00 31.07 14.35
CA ILE A 3 -5.90 29.71 13.79
C ILE A 3 -7.13 29.33 12.96
N ALA A 4 -8.33 29.70 13.38
CA ALA A 4 -9.56 29.41 12.63
C ALA A 4 -9.52 30.05 11.23
N GLN A 5 -9.18 31.35 11.15
CA GLN A 5 -9.03 32.05 9.88
C GLN A 5 -8.00 31.39 8.98
N TYR A 6 -6.84 30.99 9.54
CA TYR A 6 -5.81 30.30 8.77
C TYR A 6 -6.31 28.97 8.17
N LEU A 7 -7.08 28.19 8.94
CA LEU A 7 -7.65 26.93 8.44
C LEU A 7 -8.69 27.19 7.33
N ASP A 8 -9.55 28.19 7.52
CA ASP A 8 -10.57 28.57 6.53
C ASP A 8 -9.91 29.08 5.24
N ASP A 9 -8.85 29.89 5.34
CA ASP A 9 -8.09 30.41 4.19
C ASP A 9 -7.43 29.26 3.39
N LEU A 10 -6.90 28.23 4.08
CA LEU A 10 -6.35 27.04 3.43
C LEU A 10 -7.45 26.24 2.71
N LEU A 11 -8.58 26.01 3.37
CA LEU A 11 -9.72 25.29 2.78
C LEU A 11 -10.26 26.01 1.54
N ALA A 12 -10.33 27.34 1.57
CA ALA A 12 -10.76 28.16 0.43
C ALA A 12 -9.82 28.00 -0.78
N GLN A 13 -8.55 27.66 -0.56
CA GLN A 13 -7.56 27.36 -1.59
C GLN A 13 -7.53 25.88 -1.99
N GLY A 14 -8.38 25.04 -1.39
CA GLY A 14 -8.36 23.59 -1.59
C GLY A 14 -7.17 22.89 -0.93
N ILE A 15 -6.50 23.54 0.03
CA ILE A 15 -5.37 22.99 0.77
C ILE A 15 -5.89 22.37 2.07
N TYR A 16 -5.62 21.08 2.25
CA TYR A 16 -6.11 20.29 3.38
C TYR A 16 -5.01 19.78 4.31
N CYS A 17 -3.75 19.94 3.91
CA CYS A 17 -2.59 19.47 4.66
C CYS A 17 -1.61 20.63 4.83
N PHE A 18 -0.96 20.72 5.98
CA PHE A 18 0.05 21.74 6.26
C PHE A 18 1.00 21.29 7.37
N SER A 19 2.16 21.91 7.45
CA SER A 19 3.15 21.69 8.49
C SER A 19 3.00 22.69 9.64
N GLY A 20 3.44 22.30 10.83
CA GLY A 20 3.50 23.21 11.97
C GLY A 20 4.41 24.42 11.72
N VAL A 21 5.38 24.31 10.81
CA VAL A 21 6.27 25.40 10.41
C VAL A 21 5.53 26.42 9.55
N GLU A 22 4.74 25.96 8.56
CA GLU A 22 3.89 26.82 7.74
C GLU A 22 2.85 27.55 8.60
N ALA A 23 2.20 26.82 9.53
CA ALA A 23 1.27 27.45 10.47
C ALA A 23 1.96 28.51 11.33
N SER A 24 3.17 28.25 11.84
CA SER A 24 3.91 29.23 12.65
C SER A 24 4.23 30.50 11.86
N ARG A 25 4.64 30.33 10.59
CA ARG A 25 4.94 31.44 9.67
C ARG A 25 3.68 32.25 9.35
N ALA A 26 2.59 31.60 8.98
CA ALA A 26 1.33 32.27 8.60
C ALA A 26 0.67 33.00 9.78
N LEU A 27 0.73 32.43 10.98
CA LEU A 27 0.16 33.05 12.18
C LEU A 27 1.01 34.22 12.70
N GLY A 28 2.25 34.37 12.23
CA GLY A 28 3.21 35.36 12.75
C GLY A 28 3.54 35.13 14.23
N SER A 29 3.42 33.89 14.70
CA SER A 29 3.55 33.53 16.11
C SER A 29 4.71 32.57 16.33
N ASN A 30 5.29 32.59 17.53
CA ASN A 30 6.40 31.70 17.84
C ASN A 30 5.94 30.21 17.87
N PRO A 31 6.88 29.25 17.80
CA PRO A 31 6.54 27.83 17.76
C PRO A 31 5.76 27.32 18.97
N ILE A 32 5.95 27.92 20.16
CA ILE A 32 5.24 27.52 21.39
C ILE A 32 3.77 27.92 21.29
N ALA A 33 3.50 29.17 20.92
CA ALA A 33 2.15 29.70 20.73
C ALA A 33 1.41 28.94 19.62
N THR A 34 2.09 28.64 18.51
CA THR A 34 1.56 27.85 17.40
C THR A 34 1.16 26.44 17.85
N ARG A 35 2.04 25.74 18.57
CA ARG A 35 1.73 24.40 19.12
C ARG A 35 0.53 24.43 20.07
N ALA A 36 0.42 25.46 20.91
CA ALA A 36 -0.73 25.63 21.80
C ALA A 36 -2.03 25.85 21.02
N ALA A 37 -1.99 26.65 19.95
CA ALA A 37 -3.14 26.88 19.06
C ALA A 37 -3.58 25.60 18.33
N LEU A 38 -2.64 24.87 17.72
CA LEU A 38 -2.90 23.61 17.04
C LEU A 38 -3.41 22.52 18.00
N ARG A 39 -2.91 22.49 19.24
CA ARG A 39 -3.43 21.59 20.27
C ARG A 39 -4.90 21.88 20.58
N ARG A 40 -5.29 23.16 20.69
CA ARG A 40 -6.69 23.56 20.90
C ARG A 40 -7.56 23.19 19.71
N ALA A 41 -7.13 23.47 18.48
CA ALA A 41 -7.86 23.10 17.27
C ALA A 41 -8.05 21.57 17.16
N ARG A 42 -7.03 20.78 17.53
CA ARG A 42 -7.13 19.32 17.59
C ARG A 42 -8.12 18.84 18.63
N HIS A 43 -8.16 19.47 19.81
CA HIS A 43 -9.13 19.11 20.85
C HIS A 43 -10.58 19.41 20.41
N LYS A 44 -10.78 20.43 19.55
CA LYS A 44 -12.07 20.73 18.91
C LYS A 44 -12.41 19.80 17.73
N GLY A 45 -11.48 18.96 17.29
CA GLY A 45 -11.64 18.10 16.11
C GLY A 45 -11.59 18.84 14.77
N GLU A 46 -11.03 20.05 14.73
CA GLU A 46 -10.87 20.86 13.50
C GLU A 46 -9.64 20.44 12.68
N VAL A 47 -8.62 19.91 13.37
CA VAL A 47 -7.40 19.38 12.75
C VAL A 47 -7.00 18.06 13.37
N ALA A 48 -6.32 17.22 12.62
CA ALA A 48 -5.65 16.02 13.12
C ALA A 48 -4.17 16.05 12.76
N MET A 49 -3.37 15.22 13.42
CA MET A 49 -1.91 15.17 13.24
C MET A 49 -1.48 13.73 12.97
N PRO A 50 -1.59 13.24 11.72
CA PRO A 50 -1.26 11.86 11.38
C PRO A 50 0.24 11.56 11.52
N PHE A 51 1.09 12.59 11.39
CA PHE A 51 2.53 12.49 11.61
C PHE A 51 3.02 13.71 12.38
N ARG A 52 4.05 13.55 13.22
CA ARG A 52 4.54 14.64 14.07
C ARG A 52 4.96 15.84 13.23
N GLY A 53 4.29 16.97 13.44
CA GLY A 53 4.59 18.22 12.72
C GLY A 53 3.85 18.38 11.39
N PHE A 54 3.12 17.37 10.95
CA PHE A 54 2.24 17.38 9.78
C PHE A 54 0.79 17.29 10.22
N TYR A 55 -0.05 18.19 9.71
CA TYR A 55 -1.43 18.36 10.13
C TYR A 55 -2.36 18.25 8.92
N VAL A 56 -3.55 17.72 9.19
CA VAL A 56 -4.64 17.66 8.22
C VAL A 56 -5.85 18.41 8.78
N ILE A 57 -6.56 19.13 7.91
CA ILE A 57 -7.82 19.81 8.26
C ILE A 57 -8.94 18.77 8.23
N VAL A 58 -9.64 18.61 9.35
CA VAL A 58 -10.74 17.65 9.46
C VAL A 58 -12.03 18.35 9.04
N THR A 59 -12.47 18.11 7.81
CA THR A 59 -13.72 18.67 7.29
C THR A 59 -14.94 18.08 8.02
N PRO A 60 -16.10 18.76 8.00
CA PRO A 60 -17.31 18.29 8.66
C PRO A 60 -17.68 16.84 8.32
N GLU A 61 -17.55 16.42 7.06
CA GLU A 61 -17.86 15.04 6.66
C GLU A 61 -16.94 13.98 7.29
N HIS A 62 -15.73 14.38 7.72
CA HIS A 62 -14.74 13.48 8.31
C HIS A 62 -14.64 13.56 9.84
N ARG A 63 -15.49 14.35 10.52
CA ARG A 63 -15.43 14.50 11.99
C ARG A 63 -15.61 13.18 12.74
N LYS A 64 -16.47 12.29 12.25
CA LYS A 64 -16.65 10.94 12.83
C LYS A 64 -15.40 10.08 12.68
N LEU A 65 -14.73 10.19 11.54
CA LEU A 65 -13.47 9.50 11.29
C LEU A 65 -12.32 10.10 12.12
N GLY A 66 -12.41 11.38 12.49
CA GLY A 66 -11.43 12.09 13.32
C GLY A 66 -10.11 12.39 12.59
N CYS A 67 -10.06 12.15 11.28
CA CYS A 67 -8.94 12.41 10.38
C CYS A 67 -9.44 12.39 8.93
N LEU A 68 -8.62 12.84 7.99
CA LEU A 68 -8.91 12.66 6.57
C LEU A 68 -8.65 11.20 6.14
N PRO A 69 -9.40 10.65 5.17
CA PRO A 69 -9.09 9.37 4.55
C PRO A 69 -7.64 9.33 4.05
N ALA A 70 -6.97 8.18 4.20
CA ALA A 70 -5.55 8.05 3.90
C ALA A 70 -5.19 8.43 2.46
N ASN A 71 -6.00 8.00 1.49
CA ASN A 71 -5.83 8.35 0.07
C ASN A 71 -5.87 9.87 -0.21
N GLN A 72 -6.31 10.70 0.74
CA GLN A 72 -6.39 12.15 0.58
C GLN A 72 -5.25 12.93 1.25
N PHE A 73 -4.45 12.29 2.14
CA PHE A 73 -3.32 12.97 2.78
C PHE A 73 -1.98 12.26 2.59
N ILE A 74 -1.96 10.98 2.22
CA ILE A 74 -0.70 10.24 2.02
C ILE A 74 0.20 10.89 0.97
N PRO A 75 -0.29 11.34 -0.20
CA PRO A 75 0.56 12.04 -1.16
C PRO A 75 1.26 13.28 -0.56
N ALA A 76 0.52 14.10 0.20
CA ALA A 76 1.06 15.29 0.85
C ALA A 76 2.01 14.94 2.01
N LEU A 77 1.71 13.88 2.77
CA LEU A 77 2.58 13.39 3.84
C LEU A 77 3.91 12.89 3.28
N MET A 78 3.88 12.10 2.21
CA MET A 78 5.09 11.55 1.61
C MET A 78 5.92 12.64 0.93
N ALA A 79 5.29 13.67 0.35
CA ALA A 79 5.99 14.87 -0.11
C ALA A 79 6.62 15.65 1.06
N HIS A 80 5.94 15.77 2.20
CA HIS A 80 6.50 16.40 3.40
C HIS A 80 7.71 15.63 3.96
N LEU A 81 7.72 14.32 3.80
CA LEU A 81 8.81 13.44 4.22
C LEU A 81 9.93 13.33 3.19
N ASP A 82 9.74 13.88 1.99
CA ASP A 82 10.63 13.73 0.82
C ASP A 82 10.93 12.25 0.50
N GLU A 83 9.90 11.40 0.56
CA GLU A 83 10.02 9.97 0.28
C GLU A 83 9.11 9.56 -0.89
N PRO A 84 9.62 8.83 -1.90
CA PRO A 84 8.78 8.26 -2.95
C PRO A 84 7.85 7.20 -2.35
N HIS A 85 6.70 6.99 -2.98
CA HIS A 85 5.73 6.02 -2.51
C HIS A 85 4.75 5.59 -3.60
N TYR A 86 4.07 4.48 -3.34
CA TYR A 86 2.81 4.14 -3.99
C TYR A 86 1.93 3.36 -3.01
N ALA A 87 0.62 3.36 -3.24
CA ALA A 87 -0.31 2.46 -2.55
C ALA A 87 -0.21 1.08 -3.18
N GLY A 88 0.08 0.06 -2.37
CA GLY A 88 0.34 -1.31 -2.81
C GLY A 88 -0.53 -2.34 -2.09
N LEU A 89 -0.25 -3.63 -2.33
CA LEU A 89 -0.90 -4.74 -1.62
C LEU A 89 -2.43 -4.65 -1.68
N LEU A 90 -3.13 -4.88 -0.55
CA LEU A 90 -4.59 -4.93 -0.49
C LEU A 90 -5.22 -3.56 -0.80
N THR A 91 -4.52 -2.45 -0.53
CA THR A 91 -4.99 -1.12 -0.91
C THR A 91 -4.98 -0.95 -2.42
N ALA A 92 -3.94 -1.41 -3.11
CA ALA A 92 -3.93 -1.39 -4.57
C ALA A 92 -4.99 -2.32 -5.15
N ALA A 93 -5.13 -3.52 -4.60
CA ALA A 93 -6.18 -4.45 -5.00
C ALA A 93 -7.59 -3.82 -4.84
N GLU A 94 -7.86 -3.09 -3.75
CA GLU A 94 -9.12 -2.33 -3.59
C GLU A 94 -9.32 -1.32 -4.72
N HIS A 95 -8.28 -0.60 -5.10
CA HIS A 95 -8.33 0.37 -6.20
C HIS A 95 -8.54 -0.27 -7.58
N HIS A 96 -8.16 -1.54 -7.75
CA HIS A 96 -8.44 -2.35 -8.94
C HIS A 96 -9.79 -3.06 -8.88
N GLY A 97 -10.55 -2.92 -7.78
CA GLY A 97 -11.82 -3.61 -7.58
C GLY A 97 -11.70 -5.09 -7.18
N ALA A 98 -10.50 -5.53 -6.82
CA ALA A 98 -10.16 -6.94 -6.59
C ALA A 98 -10.20 -7.36 -5.10
N VAL A 99 -11.06 -6.74 -4.30
CA VAL A 99 -11.28 -7.13 -2.89
C VAL A 99 -12.75 -7.08 -2.53
N HIS A 100 -13.28 -8.14 -1.91
CA HIS A 100 -14.65 -8.16 -1.38
C HIS A 100 -14.81 -7.37 -0.08
N HIS A 101 -13.72 -7.17 0.66
CA HIS A 101 -13.71 -6.47 1.93
C HIS A 101 -12.66 -5.36 1.95
N ARG A 102 -13.04 -4.23 2.56
CA ARG A 102 -12.11 -3.12 2.71
C ARG A 102 -10.91 -3.52 3.57
N PRO A 103 -9.68 -3.23 3.13
CA PRO A 103 -8.49 -3.38 3.97
C PRO A 103 -8.65 -2.61 5.28
N GLN A 104 -8.21 -3.20 6.39
CA GLN A 104 -8.28 -2.54 7.71
C GLN A 104 -7.30 -1.37 7.85
N SER A 105 -6.25 -1.35 7.03
CA SER A 105 -5.24 -0.31 6.96
C SER A 105 -4.96 0.05 5.51
N PHE A 106 -4.62 1.32 5.30
CA PHE A 106 -4.13 1.80 4.03
C PHE A 106 -2.63 1.45 3.90
N GLN A 107 -2.26 0.70 2.89
CA GLN A 107 -0.93 0.12 2.74
C GLN A 107 -0.10 0.92 1.74
N VAL A 108 1.01 1.47 2.23
CA VAL A 108 1.92 2.31 1.46
C VAL A 108 3.25 1.59 1.31
N ILE A 109 3.70 1.41 0.07
CA ILE A 109 5.06 0.97 -0.21
C ILE A 109 5.99 2.17 -0.18
N ALA A 110 7.08 2.06 0.58
CA ALA A 110 8.06 3.11 0.81
C ALA A 110 9.50 2.55 0.73
N PRO A 111 10.56 3.40 0.67
CA PRO A 111 11.96 2.94 0.60
C PRO A 111 12.40 2.01 1.73
N ARG A 112 11.76 2.12 2.89
CA ARG A 112 12.07 1.36 4.10
C ARG A 112 10.79 1.13 4.90
N THR A 113 10.75 0.03 5.64
CA THR A 113 9.66 -0.23 6.59
C THR A 113 9.70 0.82 7.68
N ARG A 114 8.53 1.35 8.05
CA ARG A 114 8.38 2.35 9.11
C ARG A 114 7.23 1.94 10.02
N THR A 115 7.23 2.46 11.24
CA THR A 115 6.07 2.30 12.13
C THR A 115 4.83 2.89 11.45
N GLY A 116 3.74 2.11 11.43
CA GLY A 116 2.45 2.57 10.95
C GLY A 116 1.94 3.78 11.73
N ILE A 117 1.02 4.52 11.14
CA ILE A 117 0.36 5.66 11.78
C ILE A 117 -1.11 5.36 12.05
N THR A 118 -1.61 5.93 13.14
CA THR A 118 -3.04 5.92 13.46
C THR A 118 -3.48 7.36 13.73
N CYS A 119 -4.54 7.79 13.04
CA CYS A 119 -5.09 9.13 13.12
C CYS A 119 -6.62 9.03 13.10
N GLY A 120 -7.25 9.26 14.26
CA GLY A 120 -8.67 8.94 14.42
C GLY A 120 -8.93 7.45 14.12
N GLY A 121 -9.90 7.16 13.27
CA GLY A 121 -10.19 5.81 12.78
C GLY A 121 -9.34 5.36 11.58
N VAL A 122 -8.41 6.20 11.10
CA VAL A 122 -7.55 5.88 9.95
C VAL A 122 -6.27 5.19 10.41
N ARG A 123 -5.97 4.04 9.82
CA ARG A 123 -4.73 3.29 10.00
C ARG A 123 -3.96 3.24 8.68
N VAL A 124 -2.65 3.45 8.75
CA VAL A 124 -1.76 3.37 7.58
C VAL A 124 -0.53 2.55 7.95
N ASP A 125 -0.22 1.56 7.13
CA ASP A 125 0.97 0.73 7.26
C ASP A 125 1.99 1.09 6.18
N PHE A 126 3.27 1.15 6.57
CA PHE A 126 4.38 1.44 5.66
C PHE A 126 5.25 0.21 5.47
N ILE A 127 5.23 -0.35 4.26
CA ILE A 127 5.96 -1.56 3.89
C ILE A 127 7.19 -1.18 3.07
N GLY A 128 8.35 -1.70 3.45
CA GLY A 128 9.62 -1.39 2.78
C GLY A 128 9.84 -2.19 1.50
N ARG A 129 10.12 -1.49 0.40
CA ARG A 129 10.62 -2.08 -0.85
C ARG A 129 11.78 -1.25 -1.39
N LYS A 130 12.96 -1.88 -1.52
CA LYS A 130 14.20 -1.17 -1.89
C LYS A 130 14.16 -0.57 -3.30
N ASN A 131 13.54 -1.27 -4.23
CA ASN A 131 13.47 -0.88 -5.64
C ASN A 131 12.09 -0.33 -6.03
N LEU A 132 11.40 0.33 -5.09
CA LEU A 132 10.06 0.88 -5.38
C LEU A 132 10.04 1.87 -6.56
N ALA A 133 11.14 2.59 -6.80
CA ALA A 133 11.23 3.58 -7.86
C ALA A 133 11.17 2.95 -9.26
N ASP A 134 11.53 1.66 -9.36
CA ASP A 134 11.50 0.90 -10.62
C ASP A 134 10.12 0.28 -10.87
N MET A 135 9.20 0.34 -9.89
CA MET A 135 7.90 -0.34 -9.98
C MET A 135 6.93 0.44 -10.86
N PRO A 136 6.32 -0.21 -11.86
CA PRO A 136 5.23 0.40 -12.62
C PRO A 136 4.04 0.76 -11.72
N THR A 137 3.65 2.04 -11.79
CA THR A 137 2.51 2.60 -11.05
C THR A 137 1.59 3.34 -12.00
N GLN A 138 0.35 3.55 -11.57
CA GLN A 138 -0.66 4.33 -12.27
C GLN A 138 -1.23 5.42 -11.37
N ASP A 139 -1.73 6.50 -11.98
CA ASP A 139 -2.41 7.57 -11.27
C ASP A 139 -3.87 7.20 -10.98
N PHE A 140 -4.22 7.15 -9.70
CA PHE A 140 -5.58 7.00 -9.24
C PHE A 140 -6.12 8.34 -8.76
N LYS A 141 -7.24 8.78 -9.34
CA LYS A 141 -7.86 10.07 -8.99
C LYS A 141 -8.55 9.96 -7.64
N THR A 142 -8.26 10.90 -6.75
CA THR A 142 -8.92 11.05 -5.45
C THR A 142 -9.69 12.37 -5.41
N PRO A 143 -10.62 12.56 -4.45
CA PRO A 143 -11.29 13.85 -4.27
C PRO A 143 -10.35 15.02 -4.01
N ARG A 144 -9.09 14.77 -3.63
CA ARG A 144 -8.10 15.78 -3.22
C ARG A 144 -6.79 15.69 -4.00
N GLY A 145 -6.80 15.07 -5.18
CA GLY A 145 -5.62 15.00 -6.07
C GLY A 145 -5.45 13.63 -6.72
N TYR A 146 -4.21 13.18 -6.80
CA TYR A 146 -3.84 11.88 -7.35
C TYR A 146 -3.06 11.07 -6.33
N LEU A 147 -3.26 9.76 -6.38
CA LEU A 147 -2.53 8.75 -5.61
C LEU A 147 -1.81 7.85 -6.60
N LYS A 148 -0.52 7.60 -6.39
CA LYS A 148 0.20 6.55 -7.13
C LYS A 148 -0.21 5.20 -6.58
N VAL A 149 -0.70 4.31 -7.44
CA VAL A 149 -1.12 2.94 -7.10
C VAL A 149 -0.29 1.96 -7.93
N SER A 150 0.13 0.82 -7.37
CA SER A 150 0.78 -0.21 -8.15
C SER A 150 -0.12 -0.72 -9.28
N THR A 151 0.46 -1.06 -10.42
CA THR A 151 -0.23 -1.81 -11.48
C THR A 151 -0.74 -3.16 -10.97
N SER A 152 -1.67 -3.80 -11.67
CA SER A 152 -2.21 -5.11 -11.29
C SER A 152 -1.09 -6.15 -11.17
N GLU A 153 -0.12 -6.12 -12.08
CA GLU A 153 1.02 -7.03 -12.11
C GLU A 153 1.93 -6.83 -10.90
N VAL A 154 2.25 -5.58 -10.56
CA VAL A 154 3.05 -5.27 -9.36
C VAL A 154 2.29 -5.68 -8.09
N THR A 155 0.97 -5.45 -8.05
CA THR A 155 0.11 -5.86 -6.93
C THR A 155 0.13 -7.38 -6.76
N ALA A 156 0.04 -8.15 -7.85
CA ALA A 156 0.11 -9.61 -7.82
C ALA A 156 1.44 -10.11 -7.25
N PHE A 157 2.57 -9.51 -7.66
CA PHE A 157 3.88 -9.79 -7.07
C PHE A 157 3.94 -9.43 -5.59
N ASP A 158 3.38 -8.29 -5.18
CA ASP A 158 3.38 -7.86 -3.79
C ASP A 158 2.57 -8.82 -2.90
N LEU A 159 1.42 -9.32 -3.38
CA LEU A 159 0.60 -10.31 -2.65
C LEU A 159 1.36 -11.63 -2.41
N ALA A 160 2.05 -12.14 -3.44
CA ALA A 160 2.87 -13.35 -3.32
C ALA A 160 4.17 -13.13 -2.52
N GLY A 161 4.70 -11.91 -2.55
CA GLY A 161 5.95 -11.52 -1.90
C GLY A 161 5.81 -11.21 -0.41
N TYR A 162 4.66 -10.66 -0.03
CA TYR A 162 4.36 -10.19 1.32
C TYR A 162 3.03 -10.77 1.86
N PRO A 163 2.87 -12.10 1.93
CA PRO A 163 1.60 -12.71 2.34
C PRO A 163 1.15 -12.27 3.74
N HIS A 164 2.09 -11.99 4.67
CA HIS A 164 1.78 -11.47 6.01
C HIS A 164 1.09 -10.09 5.98
N HIS A 165 1.37 -9.27 4.97
CA HIS A 165 0.66 -8.00 4.76
C HIS A 165 -0.61 -8.16 3.92
N ALA A 166 -0.79 -9.31 3.27
CA ALA A 166 -1.99 -9.65 2.53
C ALA A 166 -2.99 -10.49 3.34
N GLY A 167 -2.81 -10.64 4.66
CA GLY A 167 -3.72 -11.45 5.49
C GLY A 167 -3.51 -12.96 5.38
N GLY A 168 -2.36 -13.40 4.87
CA GLY A 168 -2.03 -14.81 4.63
C GLY A 168 -2.09 -15.19 3.15
N LEU A 169 -1.68 -16.42 2.84
CA LEU A 169 -1.70 -16.93 1.46
C LEU A 169 -3.12 -17.23 0.96
N ASP A 170 -4.04 -17.63 1.84
CA ASP A 170 -5.45 -17.84 1.50
C ASP A 170 -6.07 -16.55 0.96
N ASN A 171 -6.00 -15.46 1.73
CA ASN A 171 -6.52 -14.17 1.29
C ASN A 171 -5.73 -13.62 0.09
N ALA A 172 -4.42 -13.85 0.00
CA ALA A 172 -3.65 -13.47 -1.19
C ALA A 172 -4.17 -14.19 -2.45
N ALA A 173 -4.50 -15.48 -2.35
CA ALA A 173 -5.06 -16.25 -3.46
C ALA A 173 -6.47 -15.79 -3.83
N THR A 174 -7.35 -15.52 -2.85
CA THR A 174 -8.68 -14.92 -3.09
C THR A 174 -8.58 -13.56 -3.80
N VAL A 175 -7.70 -12.68 -3.35
CA VAL A 175 -7.51 -11.37 -4.00
C VAL A 175 -6.92 -11.52 -5.41
N LEU A 176 -6.05 -12.51 -5.62
CA LEU A 176 -5.49 -12.81 -6.94
C LEU A 176 -6.55 -13.29 -7.93
N SER A 177 -7.57 -14.04 -7.51
CA SER A 177 -8.64 -14.48 -8.42
C SER A 177 -9.46 -13.32 -8.96
N ASP A 178 -9.81 -12.34 -8.12
CA ASP A 178 -10.47 -11.13 -8.61
C ASP A 178 -9.54 -10.24 -9.44
N LEU A 179 -8.26 -10.18 -9.07
CA LEU A 179 -7.28 -9.33 -9.74
C LEU A 179 -6.90 -9.87 -11.13
N ALA A 180 -7.03 -11.18 -11.36
CA ALA A 180 -6.62 -11.87 -12.58
C ALA A 180 -7.20 -11.23 -13.85
N GLU A 181 -8.47 -10.80 -13.82
CA GLU A 181 -9.13 -10.14 -14.95
C GLU A 181 -8.43 -8.85 -15.42
N ASN A 182 -7.67 -8.22 -14.52
CA ASN A 182 -6.96 -6.97 -14.76
C ASN A 182 -5.45 -7.14 -15.01
N ILE A 183 -4.94 -8.38 -15.04
CA ILE A 183 -3.52 -8.68 -15.24
C ILE A 183 -3.24 -8.94 -16.71
N ASP A 184 -2.23 -8.26 -17.26
CA ASP A 184 -1.66 -8.56 -18.56
C ASP A 184 -0.48 -9.54 -18.39
N ALA A 185 -0.64 -10.76 -18.91
CA ALA A 185 0.38 -11.82 -18.81
C ALA A 185 1.75 -11.38 -19.35
N SER A 186 1.80 -10.61 -20.43
CA SER A 186 3.05 -10.15 -21.02
C SER A 186 3.75 -9.13 -20.12
N LYS A 187 2.98 -8.21 -19.53
CA LYS A 187 3.51 -7.23 -18.56
C LYS A 187 3.97 -7.92 -17.29
N LEU A 188 3.23 -8.93 -16.82
CA LEU A 188 3.56 -9.70 -15.63
C LEU A 188 4.96 -10.33 -15.74
N VAL A 189 5.26 -10.92 -16.88
CA VAL A 189 6.58 -11.49 -17.17
C VAL A 189 7.64 -10.40 -17.31
N SER A 190 7.30 -9.29 -17.98
CA SER A 190 8.25 -8.19 -18.23
C SER A 190 8.81 -7.57 -16.94
N ILE A 191 8.04 -7.60 -15.85
CA ILE A 191 8.44 -7.03 -14.55
C ILE A 191 8.99 -8.10 -13.58
N ALA A 192 9.03 -9.37 -13.97
CA ALA A 192 9.40 -10.47 -13.06
C ALA A 192 10.84 -10.34 -12.54
N ASN A 193 11.74 -9.72 -13.31
CA ASN A 193 13.12 -9.46 -12.90
C ASN A 193 13.26 -8.31 -11.88
N LEU A 194 12.20 -7.51 -11.67
CA LEU A 194 12.15 -6.46 -10.67
C LEU A 194 11.83 -7.02 -9.27
N SER A 195 11.53 -8.31 -9.14
CA SER A 195 11.23 -8.95 -7.86
C SER A 195 12.17 -10.13 -7.60
N PRO A 196 12.36 -10.55 -6.33
CA PRO A 196 13.04 -11.80 -6.04
C PRO A 196 12.40 -12.95 -6.78
N ILE A 197 13.20 -13.83 -7.39
CA ILE A 197 12.69 -14.97 -8.19
C ILE A 197 11.71 -15.86 -7.41
N ALA A 198 11.90 -15.97 -6.09
CA ALA A 198 11.00 -16.68 -5.19
C ALA A 198 9.55 -16.16 -5.25
N TRP A 199 9.35 -14.88 -5.55
CA TRP A 199 8.01 -14.31 -5.69
C TRP A 199 7.37 -14.77 -6.99
N SER A 200 8.12 -14.86 -8.09
CA SER A 200 7.60 -15.45 -9.35
C SER A 200 7.22 -16.92 -9.16
N GLN A 201 8.02 -17.68 -8.38
CA GLN A 201 7.73 -19.09 -8.07
C GLN A 201 6.44 -19.25 -7.27
N ARG A 202 6.22 -18.40 -6.26
CA ARG A 202 4.97 -18.41 -5.47
C ARG A 202 3.78 -17.89 -6.27
N LEU A 203 3.94 -16.78 -6.99
CA LEU A 203 2.86 -16.18 -7.77
C LEU A 203 2.39 -17.14 -8.85
N GLY A 204 3.30 -17.75 -9.62
CA GLY A 204 2.93 -18.72 -10.63
C GLY A 204 2.19 -19.94 -10.05
N TYR A 205 2.64 -20.45 -8.91
CA TYR A 205 1.93 -21.52 -8.19
C TYR A 205 0.54 -21.10 -7.72
N LEU A 206 0.39 -19.88 -7.19
CA LEU A 206 -0.90 -19.36 -6.71
C LEU A 206 -1.87 -19.13 -7.88
N LEU A 207 -1.41 -18.58 -9.02
CA LEU A 207 -2.20 -18.41 -10.23
C LEU A 207 -2.67 -19.77 -10.78
N GLU A 208 -1.80 -20.77 -10.85
CA GLU A 208 -2.19 -22.12 -11.25
C GLU A 208 -3.22 -22.74 -10.30
N LEU A 209 -3.06 -22.52 -8.97
CA LEU A 209 -3.98 -23.02 -7.96
C LEU A 209 -5.41 -22.46 -8.13
N ILE A 210 -5.55 -21.19 -8.49
CA ILE A 210 -6.85 -20.53 -8.70
C ILE A 210 -7.42 -20.73 -10.11
N GLY A 211 -6.77 -21.53 -10.96
CA GLY A 211 -7.23 -21.82 -12.33
C GLY A 211 -6.68 -20.88 -13.41
N GLU A 212 -5.90 -19.86 -13.04
CA GLU A 212 -5.32 -18.84 -13.93
C GLU A 212 -3.99 -19.29 -14.54
N SER A 213 -3.96 -20.50 -15.07
CA SER A 213 -2.73 -21.12 -15.60
C SER A 213 -2.15 -20.38 -16.81
N GLU A 214 -3.00 -19.76 -17.63
CA GLU A 214 -2.57 -19.02 -18.82
C GLU A 214 -1.76 -17.77 -18.45
N LEU A 215 -2.17 -17.06 -17.39
CA LEU A 215 -1.42 -15.91 -16.85
C LEU A 215 -0.04 -16.32 -16.31
N ALA A 216 0.06 -17.56 -15.82
CA ALA A 216 1.27 -18.08 -15.17
C ALA A 216 2.32 -18.62 -16.16
N GLU A 217 1.97 -18.93 -17.41
CA GLU A 217 2.83 -19.67 -18.34
C GLU A 217 4.20 -18.99 -18.54
N GLY A 218 4.21 -17.70 -18.85
CA GLY A 218 5.45 -16.98 -19.07
C GLY A 218 6.31 -16.85 -17.80
N LEU A 219 5.72 -16.93 -16.60
CA LEU A 219 6.49 -17.02 -15.36
C LEU A 219 7.18 -18.38 -15.21
N ALA A 220 6.55 -19.48 -15.64
CA ALA A 220 7.16 -20.80 -15.64
C ALA A 220 8.39 -20.87 -16.55
N GLU A 221 8.30 -20.27 -17.75
CA GLU A 221 9.43 -20.11 -18.66
C GLU A 221 10.53 -19.26 -18.02
N TYR A 222 10.19 -18.10 -17.46
CA TYR A 222 11.13 -17.22 -16.77
C TYR A 222 11.90 -17.94 -15.64
N ILE A 223 11.20 -18.68 -14.79
CA ILE A 223 11.78 -19.48 -13.68
C ILE A 223 12.75 -20.54 -14.22
N THR A 224 12.38 -21.19 -15.32
CA THR A 224 13.20 -22.23 -15.97
C THR A 224 14.48 -21.63 -16.55
N VAL A 225 14.38 -20.54 -17.32
CA VAL A 225 15.52 -19.85 -17.95
C VAL A 225 16.48 -19.30 -16.90
N LYS A 226 15.96 -18.75 -15.79
CA LYS A 226 16.78 -18.25 -14.69
C LYS A 226 17.39 -19.35 -13.81
N GLY A 227 16.99 -20.62 -14.02
CA GLY A 227 17.50 -21.74 -13.25
C GLY A 227 17.19 -21.63 -11.75
N ALA A 228 15.97 -21.18 -11.39
CA ALA A 228 15.60 -20.91 -10.00
C ALA A 228 15.88 -22.10 -9.07
N VAL A 229 16.26 -21.85 -7.82
CA VAL A 229 16.38 -22.92 -6.82
C VAL A 229 15.04 -23.20 -6.16
N PRO A 230 14.81 -24.41 -5.63
CA PRO A 230 13.59 -24.70 -4.90
C PRO A 230 13.38 -23.80 -3.68
N VAL A 231 12.18 -23.23 -3.50
CA VAL A 231 11.83 -22.39 -2.34
C VAL A 231 10.51 -22.84 -1.71
N PRO A 232 10.30 -22.63 -0.40
CA PRO A 232 9.01 -22.88 0.22
C PRO A 232 7.95 -21.87 -0.24
N LEU A 233 6.70 -22.35 -0.33
CA LEU A 233 5.53 -21.51 -0.52
C LEU A 233 5.38 -20.51 0.64
N SER A 234 5.51 -21.01 1.87
CA SER A 234 5.46 -20.24 3.11
C SER A 234 6.82 -20.27 3.84
N PRO A 235 7.62 -19.20 3.78
CA PRO A 235 8.98 -19.20 4.34
C PRO A 235 9.05 -19.44 5.85
N SER A 236 7.96 -19.14 6.55
CA SER A 236 7.89 -19.21 8.01
C SER A 236 7.60 -20.63 8.53
N LEU A 237 7.24 -21.57 7.65
CA LEU A 237 6.86 -22.94 8.02
C LEU A 237 7.96 -23.96 7.67
N PRO A 238 8.06 -25.09 8.39
CA PRO A 238 8.99 -26.18 8.06
C PRO A 238 8.74 -26.75 6.65
N PHE A 239 9.81 -27.14 5.93
CA PHE A 239 9.70 -27.64 4.55
C PHE A 239 10.61 -28.83 4.23
N LYS A 240 11.26 -29.44 5.23
CA LYS A 240 12.15 -30.60 5.02
C LYS A 240 11.33 -31.83 4.61
N GLY A 241 11.81 -32.55 3.59
CA GLY A 241 11.20 -33.82 3.13
C GLY A 241 9.94 -33.66 2.29
N LEU A 242 9.53 -32.42 1.95
CA LEU A 242 8.37 -32.19 1.11
C LEU A 242 8.66 -32.47 -0.36
N ARG A 243 7.66 -33.01 -1.05
CA ARG A 243 7.70 -33.18 -2.51
C ARG A 243 7.57 -31.81 -3.17
N GLN A 244 8.49 -31.52 -4.08
CA GLN A 244 8.49 -30.29 -4.86
C GLN A 244 7.39 -30.30 -5.93
N ALA A 245 6.77 -29.15 -6.16
CA ALA A 245 6.06 -28.81 -7.38
C ALA A 245 7.10 -28.45 -8.47
N PRO A 246 7.37 -29.34 -9.44
CA PRO A 246 8.55 -29.22 -10.30
C PRO A 246 8.49 -27.99 -11.21
N ARG A 247 7.31 -27.67 -11.76
CA ARG A 247 7.08 -26.53 -12.66
C ARG A 247 7.53 -25.22 -12.04
N TRP A 248 7.15 -24.99 -10.79
CA TRP A 248 7.42 -23.74 -10.05
C TRP A 248 8.71 -23.78 -9.24
N ARG A 249 9.37 -24.94 -9.20
CA ARG A 249 10.46 -25.22 -8.25
C ARG A 249 10.07 -24.77 -6.84
N LEU A 250 8.91 -25.23 -6.37
CA LEU A 250 8.31 -24.77 -5.13
C LEU A 250 8.06 -25.95 -4.17
N LEU A 251 8.24 -25.75 -2.87
CA LEU A 251 7.85 -26.70 -1.83
C LEU A 251 6.52 -26.23 -1.21
N PRO A 252 5.38 -26.85 -1.53
CA PRO A 252 4.07 -26.47 -1.01
C PRO A 252 3.92 -26.92 0.45
N ASN A 253 4.44 -26.11 1.38
CA ASN A 253 4.49 -26.39 2.81
C ASN A 253 3.33 -25.77 3.61
N GLU A 254 2.34 -25.24 2.91
CA GLU A 254 1.10 -24.70 3.43
C GLU A 254 -0.01 -25.10 2.46
N LYS A 255 -1.19 -25.48 2.98
CA LYS A 255 -2.38 -25.67 2.15
C LYS A 255 -3.02 -24.30 2.00
N VAL A 256 -3.32 -23.91 0.77
CA VAL A 256 -3.95 -22.63 0.45
C VAL A 256 -5.39 -22.90 -0.01
N GLU A 257 -6.35 -22.25 0.63
CA GLU A 257 -7.79 -22.41 0.41
C GLU A 257 -8.41 -21.03 0.09
N PRO A 258 -8.44 -20.62 -1.19
CA PRO A 258 -9.06 -19.36 -1.59
C PRO A 258 -10.59 -19.44 -1.46
N GLU A 259 -11.20 -18.30 -1.15
CA GLU A 259 -12.66 -18.09 -1.14
C GLU A 259 -13.09 -17.53 -2.50
N ILE A 260 -13.57 -18.38 -3.41
CA ILE A 260 -13.96 -18.04 -4.80
C ILE A 260 -15.46 -18.29 -4.99
#